data_AF-A0A0C9Q3A0-F1
#
_entry.id   AF-A0A0C9Q3A0-F1
#
_cell.length_a   1.000
_cell.length_b   1.000
_cell.length_c   1.000
_cell.angle_alpha   90.00
_cell.angle_beta   90.00
_cell.angle_gamma   90.00
#
_symmetry.space_group_name_H-M   'P 1'
#
loop_
_entity.id
_entity.type
_entity.pdbx_description
1 polymer ?
#
loop_
_entity_poly.entity_id
_entity_poly.type
_entity_poly.pdbx_seq_one_letter_code
_entity_poly.pdbx_strand_id
1 'polypeptide(L)'
;MIINHLKEKLNFEVDDLCKLPLDDLRWQVDHAINEMVSPLKMKEQLVNQLKTQVADLERFIHYLQGEVSVESLACTCACPVHTTGLKPSDKSKRKIPLMDRRDDAHTKTLNTVRKVITLLHIYLMSQLGCSSERTRKKDSKTTWRDLRTRLDIAIEHVLEIATENDSQSDAHDNDDDDDIDLYASDSESPKQRTNTKLTSAVRKHLAVCIRDLMAHGLSSDVRSNSVVPFVGCFPQRKSLTVDQMHPWELIIKYYEIKNGHRYNSSPAQKLSQSFNLALVNERTVSPKQSLLTTVGNIVATHSQYKRSYNSHFKAFICAALNAKKLVPWLRLILQCQYLLENHYMSWSYVVKTGFQDAFHALDRLTPIHFDLPVDLAVRQFQNIKDAF
;
A
#
# COMPACT_ATOMS: atom_id res chain seq x y z
N MET A 1 -40.14 27.60 41.32
CA MET A 1 -40.19 26.64 40.19
C MET A 1 -38.94 26.65 39.30
N ILE A 2 -38.14 27.74 39.25
CA ILE A 2 -36.85 27.77 38.52
C ILE A 2 -35.72 27.07 39.32
N ILE A 3 -35.72 27.22 40.65
CA ILE A 3 -34.71 26.62 41.55
C ILE A 3 -34.72 25.09 41.51
N ASN A 4 -35.90 24.45 41.39
CA ASN A 4 -35.98 22.98 41.30
C ASN A 4 -35.49 22.43 39.97
N HIS A 5 -35.62 23.19 38.87
CA HIS A 5 -35.15 22.77 37.56
C HIS A 5 -33.63 22.90 37.41
N LEU A 6 -33.03 23.89 38.10
CA LEU A 6 -31.58 23.99 38.28
C LEU A 6 -31.04 22.85 39.17
N LYS A 7 -31.78 22.47 40.23
CA LYS A 7 -31.42 21.39 41.15
C LYS A 7 -31.30 20.02 40.45
N GLU A 8 -32.19 19.74 39.51
CA GLU A 8 -32.23 18.48 38.75
C GLU A 8 -31.10 18.37 37.71
N LYS A 9 -30.62 19.50 37.19
CA LYS A 9 -29.56 19.57 36.17
C LYS A 9 -28.14 19.65 36.76
N LEU A 10 -28.00 20.02 38.03
CA LEU A 10 -26.71 20.29 38.68
C LEU A 10 -26.33 19.24 39.75
N ASN A 11 -27.10 18.16 39.91
CA ASN A 11 -26.88 17.09 40.89
C ASN A 11 -26.42 17.60 42.27
N PHE A 12 -27.14 18.59 42.81
CA PHE A 12 -26.80 19.27 44.05
C PHE A 12 -27.57 18.64 45.22
N GLU A 13 -26.89 17.90 46.10
CA GLU A 13 -27.44 17.50 47.40
C GLU A 13 -27.43 18.70 48.35
N VAL A 14 -28.60 19.32 48.50
CA VAL A 14 -28.78 20.55 49.31
C VAL A 14 -28.80 20.27 50.81
N ASP A 15 -28.85 19.00 51.23
CA ASP A 15 -29.01 18.62 52.64
C ASP A 15 -27.70 18.74 53.46
N ASP A 16 -26.54 18.93 52.81
CA ASP A 16 -25.24 19.11 53.48
C ASP A 16 -24.67 20.55 53.43
N LEU A 17 -25.43 21.51 52.89
CA LEU A 17 -24.98 22.91 52.76
C LEU A 17 -24.74 23.64 54.10
N CYS A 18 -25.26 23.11 55.21
CA CYS A 18 -25.05 23.69 56.54
C CYS A 18 -23.80 23.16 57.25
N LYS A 19 -23.04 22.23 56.65
CA LYS A 19 -21.88 21.59 57.29
C LYS A 19 -20.53 21.85 56.63
N LEU A 20 -20.49 22.54 55.48
CA LEU A 20 -19.26 22.78 54.73
C LEU A 20 -18.74 24.22 54.93
N PRO A 21 -17.42 24.41 55.09
CA PRO A 21 -16.83 25.75 55.20
C PRO A 21 -16.97 26.52 53.87
N LEU A 22 -16.96 27.86 53.96
CA LEU A 22 -17.31 28.78 52.87
C LEU A 22 -16.44 28.61 51.60
N ASP A 23 -15.20 28.15 51.76
CA ASP A 23 -14.25 27.96 50.67
C ASP A 23 -14.54 26.69 49.86
N ASP A 24 -14.98 25.61 50.51
CA ASP A 24 -15.36 24.36 49.83
C ASP A 24 -16.65 24.57 49.04
N LEU A 25 -17.59 25.38 49.56
CA LEU A 25 -18.79 25.76 48.83
C LEU A 25 -18.47 26.57 47.56
N ARG A 26 -17.50 27.49 47.63
CA ARG A 26 -17.03 28.24 46.46
C ARG A 26 -16.41 27.32 45.42
N TRP A 27 -15.54 26.40 45.84
CA TRP A 27 -14.90 25.44 44.94
C TRP A 27 -15.94 24.56 44.24
N GLN A 28 -16.95 24.09 44.98
CA GLN A 28 -17.99 23.22 44.44
C GLN A 28 -18.91 23.94 43.46
N VAL A 29 -19.20 25.23 43.71
CA VAL A 29 -19.93 26.09 42.77
C VAL A 29 -19.10 26.36 41.50
N ASP A 30 -17.82 26.69 41.63
CA ASP A 30 -16.94 26.93 40.49
C ASP A 30 -16.71 25.65 39.66
N HIS A 31 -16.64 24.49 40.30
CA HIS A 31 -16.57 23.20 39.65
C HIS A 31 -17.84 22.89 38.84
N ALA A 32 -19.02 23.08 39.45
CA ALA A 32 -20.31 22.89 38.78
C ALA A 32 -20.55 23.87 37.62
N ILE A 33 -20.08 25.11 37.75
CA ILE A 33 -20.12 26.10 36.66
C ILE A 33 -19.20 25.66 35.51
N ASN A 34 -18.00 25.17 35.80
CA ASN A 34 -17.08 24.71 34.76
C ASN A 34 -17.59 23.46 34.04
N GLU A 35 -18.19 22.51 34.76
CA GLU A 35 -18.87 21.35 34.19
C GLU A 35 -20.03 21.74 33.27
N MET A 36 -20.76 22.82 33.56
CA MET A 36 -21.86 23.30 32.72
C MET A 36 -21.39 24.13 31.52
N VAL A 37 -20.35 24.95 31.69
CA VAL A 37 -19.87 25.90 30.68
C VAL A 37 -18.92 25.23 29.69
N SER A 38 -18.16 24.20 30.09
CA SER A 38 -17.23 23.48 29.20
C SER A 38 -17.94 22.79 28.01
N PRO A 39 -19.06 22.06 28.19
CA PRO A 39 -19.83 21.46 27.09
C PRO A 39 -20.45 22.51 26.16
N LEU A 40 -20.85 23.67 26.70
CA LEU A 40 -21.40 24.76 25.90
C LEU A 40 -20.34 25.43 25.04
N LYS A 41 -19.15 25.70 25.60
CA LYS A 41 -17.99 26.21 24.87
C LYS A 41 -17.52 25.22 23.79
N MET A 42 -17.51 23.93 24.09
CA MET A 42 -17.15 22.89 23.12
C MET A 42 -18.19 22.81 21.98
N LYS A 43 -19.49 22.91 22.30
CA LYS A 43 -20.56 22.99 21.30
C LYS A 43 -20.45 24.25 20.43
N GLU A 44 -20.13 25.39 21.02
CA GLU A 44 -19.93 26.65 20.28
C GLU A 44 -18.69 26.57 19.36
N GLN A 45 -17.59 25.99 19.84
CA GLN A 45 -16.42 25.70 19.01
C GLN A 45 -16.75 24.77 17.85
N LEU A 46 -17.53 23.71 18.10
CA LEU A 46 -17.98 22.79 17.05
C LEU A 46 -18.88 23.49 16.04
N VAL A 47 -19.79 24.35 16.48
CA VAL A 47 -20.65 25.15 15.59
C VAL A 47 -19.83 26.12 14.74
N ASN A 48 -18.81 26.76 15.32
CA ASN A 48 -17.92 27.64 14.57
C ASN A 48 -17.08 26.86 13.55
N GLN A 49 -16.60 25.66 13.91
CA GLN A 49 -15.93 24.77 12.97
C GLN A 49 -16.85 24.35 11.83
N LEU A 50 -18.10 23.96 12.10
CA LEU A 50 -19.07 23.62 11.06
C LEU A 50 -19.39 24.81 10.15
N LYS A 51 -19.53 26.03 10.70
CA LYS A 51 -19.75 27.24 9.90
C LYS A 51 -18.59 27.52 8.95
N THR A 52 -17.36 27.43 9.44
CA THR A 52 -16.17 27.59 8.60
C THR A 52 -16.11 26.51 7.52
N GLN A 53 -16.47 25.26 7.86
CA GLN A 53 -16.53 24.17 6.88
C GLN A 53 -17.59 24.39 5.81
N VAL A 54 -18.78 24.88 6.17
CA VAL A 54 -19.83 25.21 5.20
C VAL A 54 -19.37 26.34 4.27
N ALA A 55 -18.74 27.39 4.81
CA ALA A 55 -18.22 28.50 4.01
C ALA A 55 -17.10 28.05 3.04
N ASP A 56 -16.21 27.16 3.49
CA ASP A 56 -15.17 26.60 2.63
C ASP A 56 -15.76 25.68 1.55
N LEU A 57 -16.82 24.92 1.86
CA LEU A 57 -17.55 24.11 0.89
C LEU A 57 -18.22 24.98 -0.19
N GLU A 58 -18.87 26.08 0.21
CA GLU A 58 -19.46 27.04 -0.73
C GLU A 58 -18.38 27.64 -1.64
N ARG A 59 -17.25 28.08 -1.07
CA ARG A 59 -16.11 28.62 -1.83
C ARG A 59 -15.51 27.58 -2.79
N PHE A 60 -15.44 26.33 -2.39
CA PHE A 60 -14.94 25.23 -3.22
C PHE A 60 -15.91 24.88 -4.36
N ILE A 61 -17.21 24.93 -4.11
CA ILE A 61 -18.24 24.74 -5.14
C ILE A 61 -18.15 25.85 -6.19
N HIS A 62 -18.03 27.12 -5.80
CA HIS A 62 -17.81 28.22 -6.75
C HIS A 62 -16.53 28.05 -7.57
N TYR A 63 -15.45 27.57 -6.95
CA TYR A 63 -14.21 27.24 -7.66
C TYR A 63 -14.42 26.13 -8.71
N LEU A 64 -15.15 25.07 -8.36
CA LEU A 64 -15.44 23.96 -9.28
C LEU A 64 -16.45 24.33 -10.37
N GLN A 65 -17.36 25.26 -10.11
CA GLN A 65 -18.35 25.77 -11.07
C GLN A 65 -17.76 26.77 -12.06
N GLY A 66 -16.48 27.16 -11.90
CA GLY A 66 -15.78 28.01 -12.87
C GLY A 66 -16.16 29.49 -12.82
N GLU A 67 -16.83 29.95 -11.75
CA GLU A 67 -17.22 31.36 -11.57
C GLU A 67 -16.08 32.25 -11.05
N VAL A 68 -14.85 31.74 -11.00
CA VAL A 68 -13.68 32.46 -10.50
C VAL A 68 -12.72 32.76 -11.66
N SER A 69 -12.71 34.02 -12.11
CA SER A 69 -11.73 34.52 -13.08
C SER A 69 -10.31 34.39 -12.53
N VAL A 70 -9.36 34.04 -13.39
CA VAL A 70 -7.93 33.82 -13.08
C VAL A 70 -7.26 35.08 -12.46
N GLU A 71 -7.91 36.23 -12.53
CA GLU A 71 -7.47 37.51 -11.94
C GLU A 71 -7.70 37.64 -10.42
N SER A 72 -8.47 36.77 -9.77
CA SER A 72 -8.68 36.83 -8.30
C SER A 72 -7.82 35.87 -7.47
N LEU A 73 -6.84 35.19 -8.08
CA LEU A 73 -5.89 34.30 -7.40
C LEU A 73 -4.56 34.99 -7.01
N ALA A 74 -4.60 36.25 -6.60
CA ALA A 74 -3.45 36.86 -5.94
C ALA A 74 -3.33 36.27 -4.52
N CYS A 75 -2.28 35.49 -4.23
CA CYS A 75 -1.98 35.14 -2.84
C CYS A 75 -1.63 36.44 -2.09
N THR A 76 -2.24 36.65 -0.94
CA THR A 76 -1.91 37.75 -0.01
C THR A 76 -0.73 37.40 0.90
N CYS A 77 0.11 36.46 0.46
CA CYS A 77 1.15 35.84 1.27
C CYS A 77 2.53 36.42 0.94
N ALA A 78 3.26 36.86 1.98
CA ALA A 78 4.60 37.42 1.85
C ALA A 78 5.65 36.30 1.87
N CYS A 79 5.69 35.45 0.83
CA CYS A 79 6.71 34.41 0.68
C CYS A 79 7.73 34.75 -0.43
N PRO A 80 9.02 34.40 -0.26
CA PRO A 80 10.11 34.80 -1.15
C PRO A 80 10.10 34.13 -2.54
N VAL A 81 9.11 33.28 -2.85
CA VAL A 81 9.03 32.51 -4.11
C VAL A 81 8.28 33.29 -5.21
N HIS A 82 7.61 34.39 -4.88
CA HIS A 82 6.80 35.17 -5.85
C HIS A 82 7.40 36.55 -6.20
N THR A 83 8.64 36.84 -5.78
CA THR A 83 9.30 38.13 -6.01
C THR A 83 10.28 38.08 -7.19
N THR A 84 9.89 37.66 -8.38
CA THR A 84 10.60 38.04 -9.62
C THR A 84 9.66 38.00 -10.82
N GLY A 85 9.37 39.19 -11.34
CA GLY A 85 8.32 39.45 -12.30
C GLY A 85 8.62 39.05 -13.75
N LEU A 86 7.52 38.95 -14.48
CA LEU A 86 7.39 38.98 -15.93
C LEU A 86 8.19 40.12 -16.59
N LYS A 87 8.88 39.84 -17.71
CA LYS A 87 8.72 40.57 -19.00
C LYS A 87 9.43 39.86 -20.19
N PRO A 88 9.03 40.16 -21.46
CA PRO A 88 9.21 39.31 -22.65
C PRO A 88 10.25 39.82 -23.69
N SER A 89 10.42 39.02 -24.78
CA SER A 89 11.22 39.24 -26.02
C SER A 89 12.74 39.01 -25.86
N ASP A 90 13.56 38.53 -26.81
CA ASP A 90 13.45 38.48 -28.28
C ASP A 90 14.45 37.45 -28.87
N LYS A 91 14.37 37.23 -30.18
CA LYS A 91 15.16 36.31 -31.03
C LYS A 91 16.67 36.56 -31.00
N SER A 92 17.49 35.49 -31.05
CA SER A 92 18.72 35.49 -31.87
C SER A 92 19.28 34.09 -32.13
N LYS A 93 19.61 33.85 -33.40
CA LYS A 93 20.38 32.71 -33.93
C LYS A 93 21.87 32.97 -33.70
N ARG A 94 22.69 31.94 -33.42
CA ARG A 94 23.97 31.68 -34.13
C ARG A 94 24.68 30.40 -33.66
N LYS A 95 25.52 29.94 -34.58
CA LYS A 95 26.14 28.63 -34.80
C LYS A 95 27.54 28.51 -34.14
N ILE A 96 27.86 27.28 -33.71
CA ILE A 96 29.09 26.41 -33.86
C ILE A 96 30.49 27.09 -33.69
N PRO A 97 31.50 26.42 -33.09
CA PRO A 97 32.36 25.51 -33.87
C PRO A 97 32.77 24.18 -33.18
N LEU A 98 32.91 23.14 -34.02
CA LEU A 98 33.76 21.97 -33.82
C LEU A 98 35.24 22.39 -33.69
N MET A 99 36.02 21.61 -32.91
CA MET A 99 37.44 21.40 -33.19
C MET A 99 37.77 19.90 -33.22
N ASP A 100 38.57 19.55 -34.23
CA ASP A 100 39.17 18.24 -34.52
C ASP A 100 40.70 18.33 -34.31
N ARG A 101 41.31 17.14 -34.19
CA ARG A 101 42.72 16.71 -34.28
C ARG A 101 43.34 16.31 -32.94
N ARG A 102 43.60 15.03 -32.65
CA ARG A 102 44.30 13.91 -33.33
C ARG A 102 45.67 13.74 -32.66
N ASP A 103 45.90 12.59 -32.02
CA ASP A 103 47.25 12.01 -31.91
C ASP A 103 47.19 10.48 -31.87
N ASP A 104 48.03 9.92 -32.73
CA ASP A 104 48.28 8.51 -33.02
C ASP A 104 49.14 7.89 -31.91
N ALA A 105 48.63 6.85 -31.23
CA ALA A 105 49.44 5.73 -30.71
C ALA A 105 48.58 4.78 -29.84
N HIS A 106 47.79 3.86 -30.43
CA HIS A 106 47.32 2.72 -29.63
C HIS A 106 46.86 1.46 -30.40
N THR A 107 47.19 1.31 -31.68
CA THR A 107 46.66 0.21 -32.51
C THR A 107 47.48 -1.09 -32.47
N LYS A 108 48.44 -1.24 -31.54
CA LYS A 108 49.21 -2.50 -31.37
C LYS A 108 48.87 -3.33 -30.13
N THR A 109 47.91 -2.90 -29.30
CA THR A 109 47.62 -3.55 -28.01
C THR A 109 46.31 -4.35 -27.96
N LEU A 110 45.50 -4.35 -29.03
CA LEU A 110 44.17 -4.99 -29.02
C LEU A 110 44.12 -6.45 -29.50
N ASN A 111 45.19 -6.97 -30.12
CA ASN A 111 45.24 -8.35 -30.59
C ASN A 111 45.88 -9.34 -29.58
N THR A 112 46.53 -8.84 -28.53
CA THR A 112 47.12 -9.66 -27.46
C THR A 112 46.17 -9.90 -26.28
N VAL A 113 45.18 -9.02 -26.06
CA VAL A 113 44.19 -9.15 -24.97
C VAL A 113 43.16 -10.26 -25.22
N ARG A 114 42.79 -10.51 -26.49
CA ARG A 114 41.82 -11.58 -26.83
C ARG A 114 42.36 -13.01 -26.61
N LYS A 115 43.67 -13.22 -26.72
CA LYS A 115 44.29 -14.55 -26.53
C LYS A 115 44.47 -14.91 -25.05
N VAL A 116 44.58 -13.92 -24.17
CA VAL A 116 44.72 -14.11 -22.71
C VAL A 116 43.36 -14.44 -22.06
N ILE A 117 42.25 -13.88 -22.58
CA ILE A 117 40.88 -14.19 -22.11
C ILE A 117 40.51 -15.66 -22.35
N THR A 118 40.86 -16.22 -23.51
CA THR A 118 40.60 -17.63 -23.82
C THR A 118 41.40 -18.59 -22.94
N LEU A 119 42.63 -18.23 -22.55
CA LEU A 119 43.44 -19.02 -21.63
C LEU A 119 42.95 -18.90 -20.18
N LEU A 120 42.47 -17.72 -19.76
CA LEU A 120 41.80 -17.53 -18.47
C LEU A 120 40.50 -18.35 -18.36
N HIS A 121 39.73 -18.45 -19.44
CA HIS A 121 38.52 -19.28 -19.48
C HIS A 121 38.82 -20.77 -19.41
N ILE A 122 39.86 -21.25 -20.08
CA ILE A 122 40.28 -22.66 -20.04
C ILE A 122 40.83 -23.02 -18.65
N TYR A 123 41.58 -22.11 -18.02
CA TYR A 123 42.11 -22.29 -16.67
C TYR A 123 41.01 -22.24 -15.59
N LEU A 124 39.97 -21.42 -15.76
CA LEU A 124 38.81 -21.39 -14.85
C LEU A 124 38.01 -22.70 -14.86
N MET A 125 37.97 -23.40 -16.00
CA MET A 125 37.21 -24.64 -16.14
C MET A 125 37.98 -25.88 -15.65
N SER A 126 39.30 -25.80 -15.42
CA SER A 126 40.14 -26.95 -15.06
C SER A 126 40.49 -27.05 -13.57
N GLN A 127 40.04 -26.14 -12.68
CA GLN A 127 40.39 -26.14 -11.24
C GLN A 127 39.21 -26.10 -10.25
N LEU A 128 37.98 -26.44 -10.67
CA LEU A 128 36.85 -26.56 -9.73
C LEU A 128 36.54 -28.02 -9.40
N GLY A 129 37.47 -28.62 -8.66
CA GLY A 129 37.24 -29.77 -7.79
C GLY A 129 36.87 -29.32 -6.37
N CYS A 130 35.75 -29.86 -5.87
CA CYS A 130 35.31 -30.01 -4.47
C CYS A 130 34.98 -28.78 -3.58
N SER A 131 33.79 -28.91 -2.98
CA SER A 131 33.30 -28.31 -1.72
C SER A 131 32.83 -26.85 -1.72
N SER A 132 31.52 -26.67 -1.87
CA SER A 132 30.70 -25.70 -1.11
C SER A 132 29.23 -25.96 -1.44
N GLU A 133 28.41 -26.17 -0.42
CA GLU A 133 26.95 -26.24 -0.53
C GLU A 133 26.41 -24.99 -1.22
N ARG A 134 26.10 -25.11 -2.51
CA ARG A 134 25.25 -24.17 -3.22
C ARG A 134 24.06 -24.95 -3.72
N THR A 135 22.93 -24.66 -3.09
CA THR A 135 21.59 -25.09 -3.47
C THR A 135 21.43 -24.99 -4.98
N ARG A 136 21.55 -26.14 -5.66
CA ARG A 136 21.25 -26.26 -7.08
C ARG A 136 19.78 -25.89 -7.25
N LYS A 137 19.51 -24.73 -7.86
CA LYS A 137 18.23 -24.43 -8.50
C LYS A 137 17.99 -25.53 -9.55
N LYS A 138 17.17 -26.50 -9.17
CA LYS A 138 16.58 -27.47 -10.07
C LYS A 138 15.36 -26.77 -10.67
N ASP A 139 15.49 -26.28 -11.90
CA ASP A 139 14.34 -25.91 -12.75
C ASP A 139 13.56 -27.18 -13.13
N SER A 140 13.02 -27.87 -12.11
CA SER A 140 11.93 -28.80 -12.25
C SER A 140 10.70 -27.92 -12.42
N LYS A 141 10.10 -27.94 -13.62
CA LYS A 141 8.82 -27.28 -13.95
C LYS A 141 7.88 -27.42 -12.76
N THR A 142 7.81 -26.37 -11.92
CA THR A 142 7.16 -26.44 -10.63
C THR A 142 5.69 -26.70 -10.88
N THR A 143 5.19 -27.86 -10.43
CA THR A 143 3.82 -28.22 -10.71
C THR A 143 2.93 -27.29 -9.90
N TRP A 144 1.76 -26.88 -10.42
CA TRP A 144 0.82 -26.09 -9.63
C TRP A 144 0.46 -26.76 -8.30
N ARG A 145 0.58 -28.09 -8.19
CA ARG A 145 0.47 -28.85 -6.94
C ARG A 145 1.51 -28.42 -5.90
N ASP A 146 2.77 -28.28 -6.32
CA ASP A 146 3.85 -27.83 -5.42
C ASP A 146 3.60 -26.38 -4.97
N LEU A 147 3.15 -25.53 -5.89
CA LEU A 147 2.75 -24.15 -5.58
C LEU A 147 1.57 -24.11 -4.59
N ARG A 148 0.62 -25.02 -4.76
CA ARG A 148 -0.55 -25.16 -3.90
C ARG A 148 -0.18 -25.61 -2.49
N THR A 149 0.68 -26.62 -2.36
CA THR A 149 1.19 -27.08 -1.08
C THR A 149 1.98 -25.97 -0.37
N ARG A 150 2.81 -25.22 -1.10
CA ARG A 150 3.52 -24.05 -0.54
C ARG A 150 2.57 -22.98 -0.03
N LEU A 151 1.44 -22.76 -0.70
CA LEU A 151 0.40 -21.85 -0.23
C LEU A 151 -0.21 -22.34 1.09
N ASP A 152 -0.55 -23.63 1.22
CA ASP A 152 -1.09 -24.18 2.46
C ASP A 152 -0.11 -24.02 3.63
N ILE A 153 1.17 -24.35 3.41
CA ILE A 153 2.23 -24.16 4.42
C ILE A 153 2.33 -22.69 4.83
N ALA A 154 2.26 -21.76 3.88
CA ALA A 154 2.33 -20.33 4.18
C ALA A 154 1.10 -19.81 4.93
N ILE A 155 -0.08 -20.38 4.68
CA ILE A 155 -1.31 -20.06 5.41
C ILE A 155 -1.20 -20.57 6.84
N GLU A 156 -0.74 -21.81 7.03
CA GLU A 156 -0.58 -22.40 8.37
C GLU A 156 0.42 -21.60 9.20
N HIS A 157 1.57 -21.26 8.62
CA HIS A 157 2.57 -20.42 9.27
C HIS A 157 2.04 -19.03 9.68
N VAL A 158 1.12 -18.43 8.90
CA VAL A 158 0.49 -17.15 9.28
C VAL A 158 -0.54 -17.35 10.41
N LEU A 159 -1.27 -18.46 10.40
CA LEU A 159 -2.22 -18.81 11.46
C LEU A 159 -1.50 -19.05 12.80
N GLU A 160 -0.42 -19.83 12.79
CA GLU A 160 0.41 -20.09 13.97
C GLU A 160 0.87 -18.78 14.62
N ILE A 161 1.50 -17.89 13.83
CA ILE A 161 1.97 -16.58 14.32
C ILE A 161 0.81 -15.70 14.83
N ALA A 162 -0.37 -15.78 14.21
CA ALA A 162 -1.54 -15.01 14.66
C ALA A 162 -2.08 -15.54 15.99
N THR A 163 -2.12 -16.86 16.20
CA THR A 163 -2.56 -17.45 17.47
C THR A 163 -1.59 -17.17 18.62
N GLU A 164 -0.29 -17.15 18.34
CA GLU A 164 0.73 -16.75 19.32
C GLU A 164 0.57 -15.29 19.75
N ASN A 165 0.11 -14.42 18.83
CA ASN A 165 -0.10 -13.00 19.11
C ASN A 165 -1.31 -12.75 20.03
N ASP A 166 -2.41 -13.49 19.86
CA ASP A 166 -3.59 -13.36 20.73
C ASP A 166 -3.27 -13.87 22.15
N SER A 167 -2.57 -15.00 22.25
CA SER A 167 -2.23 -15.64 23.54
C SER A 167 -1.30 -14.80 24.44
N GLN A 168 -0.47 -13.94 23.85
CA GLN A 168 0.43 -13.04 24.60
C GLN A 168 -0.25 -11.72 25.01
N SER A 169 -1.43 -11.42 24.48
CA SER A 169 -2.16 -10.20 24.84
C SER A 169 -2.96 -10.30 26.15
N ASP A 170 -3.25 -11.53 26.60
CA ASP A 170 -4.11 -11.82 27.77
C ASP A 170 -3.32 -12.14 29.06
N ALA A 171 -1.98 -12.13 29.05
CA ALA A 171 -1.15 -12.58 30.19
C ALA A 171 -0.60 -11.46 31.09
N HIS A 172 -1.04 -10.21 30.95
CA HIS A 172 -0.60 -9.08 31.77
C HIS A 172 -1.77 -8.33 32.44
N ASP A 173 -2.53 -9.05 33.26
CA ASP A 173 -3.48 -8.49 34.22
C ASP A 173 -3.37 -9.17 35.61
N ASN A 174 -2.17 -9.65 35.97
CA ASN A 174 -1.86 -10.00 37.36
C ASN A 174 -0.62 -9.23 37.82
N ASP A 175 -0.84 -8.32 38.75
CA ASP A 175 0.16 -7.76 39.65
C ASP A 175 0.94 -8.88 40.34
N ASP A 176 2.27 -8.79 40.38
CA ASP A 176 3.06 -8.74 41.62
C ASP A 176 4.57 -8.71 41.31
N ASP A 177 5.28 -7.99 42.18
CA ASP A 177 6.73 -7.72 42.27
C ASP A 177 7.67 -8.92 41.99
N ASP A 178 8.79 -8.66 41.30
CA ASP A 178 10.15 -8.73 41.90
C ASP A 178 11.26 -8.68 40.81
N ASP A 179 12.11 -7.68 41.00
CA ASP A 179 13.54 -7.55 40.66
C ASP A 179 14.25 -8.75 39.97
N ILE A 180 14.72 -8.56 38.71
CA ILE A 180 16.09 -8.98 38.31
C ILE A 180 16.56 -8.33 36.99
N ASP A 181 17.76 -7.77 37.04
CA ASP A 181 18.53 -7.14 35.96
C ASP A 181 18.57 -7.92 34.64
N LEU A 182 18.31 -7.25 33.51
CA LEU A 182 19.06 -7.55 32.28
C LEU A 182 19.16 -6.33 31.34
N TYR A 183 20.39 -5.88 31.20
CA TYR A 183 20.88 -4.87 30.25
C TYR A 183 20.64 -5.34 28.80
N ALA A 184 19.46 -5.08 28.24
CA ALA A 184 19.16 -5.26 26.83
C ALA A 184 18.57 -3.97 26.26
N SER A 185 19.46 -3.14 25.75
CA SER A 185 19.15 -1.96 24.93
C SER A 185 18.57 -2.40 23.58
N ASP A 186 17.24 -2.56 23.52
CA ASP A 186 16.41 -2.32 22.33
C ASP A 186 14.94 -2.34 22.77
N SER A 187 14.41 -1.16 23.11
CA SER A 187 13.03 -0.97 23.58
C SER A 187 12.02 -1.08 22.43
N GLU A 188 11.92 -2.24 21.77
CA GLU A 188 10.73 -2.57 20.98
C GLU A 188 9.75 -3.34 21.87
N SER A 189 8.55 -2.77 22.06
CA SER A 189 7.49 -3.44 22.82
C SER A 189 7.18 -4.83 22.22
N PRO A 190 6.82 -5.84 23.02
CA PRO A 190 6.52 -7.18 22.53
C PRO A 190 5.50 -7.20 21.38
N LYS A 191 4.48 -6.33 21.44
CA LYS A 191 3.46 -6.14 20.40
C LYS A 191 4.03 -5.65 19.07
N GLN A 192 5.09 -4.83 19.10
CA GLN A 192 5.74 -4.33 17.89
C GLN A 192 6.60 -5.43 17.25
N ARG A 193 7.27 -6.26 18.06
CA ARG A 193 8.05 -7.42 17.58
C ARG A 193 7.17 -8.54 17.00
N THR A 194 5.97 -8.79 17.54
CA THR A 194 5.03 -9.76 16.95
C THR A 194 4.41 -9.24 15.66
N ASN A 195 4.04 -7.95 15.61
CA ASN A 195 3.53 -7.34 14.38
C ASN A 195 4.57 -7.38 13.24
N THR A 196 5.86 -7.16 13.52
CA THR A 196 6.93 -7.27 12.50
C THR A 196 7.10 -8.70 12.00
N LYS A 197 6.99 -9.73 12.86
CA LYS A 197 6.98 -11.14 12.47
C LYS A 197 5.79 -11.47 11.57
N LEU A 198 4.57 -11.09 11.96
CA LEU A 198 3.36 -11.31 11.18
C LEU A 198 3.43 -10.60 9.81
N THR A 199 3.88 -9.34 9.80
CA THR A 199 4.11 -8.58 8.58
C THR A 199 5.14 -9.26 7.67
N SER A 200 6.22 -9.80 8.23
CA SER A 200 7.23 -10.57 7.48
C SER A 200 6.63 -11.87 6.93
N ALA A 201 5.88 -12.62 7.73
CA ALA A 201 5.21 -13.85 7.32
C ALA A 201 4.29 -13.61 6.11
N VAL A 202 3.43 -12.59 6.19
CA VAL A 202 2.54 -12.22 5.10
C VAL A 202 3.30 -11.77 3.86
N ARG A 203 4.24 -10.82 4.00
CA ARG A 203 4.88 -10.18 2.84
C ARG A 203 5.97 -11.03 2.18
N LYS A 204 6.64 -11.91 2.92
CA LYS A 204 7.72 -12.77 2.40
C LYS A 204 7.25 -14.16 2.01
N HIS A 205 6.20 -14.69 2.64
CA HIS A 205 5.73 -16.05 2.38
C HIS A 205 4.36 -16.07 1.71
N LEU A 206 3.31 -15.59 2.39
CA LEU A 206 1.94 -15.69 1.89
C LEU A 206 1.76 -14.95 0.56
N ALA A 207 2.15 -13.68 0.48
CA ALA A 207 2.04 -12.88 -0.74
C ALA A 207 2.85 -13.48 -1.91
N VAL A 208 4.01 -14.08 -1.61
CA VAL A 208 4.83 -14.76 -2.63
C VAL A 208 4.13 -16.01 -3.16
N CYS A 209 3.54 -16.83 -2.27
CA CYS A 209 2.84 -18.05 -2.68
C CYS A 209 1.56 -17.75 -3.48
N ILE A 210 0.77 -16.75 -3.06
CA ILE A 210 -0.41 -16.31 -3.81
C ILE A 210 0.01 -15.80 -5.19
N ARG A 211 1.07 -14.97 -5.27
CA ARG A 211 1.60 -14.46 -6.54
C ARG A 211 2.02 -15.60 -7.47
N ASP A 212 2.84 -16.53 -6.97
CA ASP A 212 3.39 -17.61 -7.79
C ASP A 212 2.26 -18.53 -8.31
N LEU A 213 1.26 -18.82 -7.48
CA LEU A 213 0.10 -19.60 -7.88
C LEU A 213 -0.79 -18.87 -8.90
N MET A 214 -1.01 -17.55 -8.73
CA MET A 214 -1.73 -16.71 -9.69
C MET A 214 -0.98 -16.56 -11.03
N ALA A 215 0.35 -16.55 -11.00
CA ALA A 215 1.20 -16.41 -12.19
C ALA A 215 1.30 -17.71 -13.02
N HIS A 216 0.89 -18.86 -12.47
CA HIS A 216 0.96 -20.13 -13.18
C HIS A 216 0.07 -20.13 -14.43
N GLY A 217 0.70 -20.02 -15.60
CA GLY A 217 0.03 -19.95 -16.89
C GLY A 217 -0.54 -18.57 -17.23
N LEU A 218 -0.09 -17.53 -16.54
CA LEU A 218 -0.39 -16.13 -16.84
C LEU A 218 0.54 -15.64 -17.97
N SER A 219 0.01 -14.87 -18.92
CA SER A 219 0.73 -14.40 -20.10
C SER A 219 0.30 -12.98 -20.48
N SER A 220 1.28 -12.16 -20.90
CA SER A 220 1.09 -10.77 -21.31
C SER A 220 0.18 -10.66 -22.56
N ASP A 221 0.25 -11.63 -23.47
CA ASP A 221 -0.58 -11.66 -24.68
C ASP A 221 -0.77 -13.10 -25.21
N VAL A 222 -1.95 -13.69 -24.97
CA VAL A 222 -2.31 -15.03 -25.45
C VAL A 222 -2.53 -15.05 -26.98
N ARG A 223 -2.79 -13.89 -27.61
CA ARG A 223 -3.12 -13.77 -29.03
C ARG A 223 -1.91 -13.42 -29.92
N SER A 224 -0.76 -13.10 -29.33
CA SER A 224 0.50 -12.79 -30.03
C SER A 224 1.29 -14.01 -30.54
N ASN A 225 0.66 -15.19 -30.65
CA ASN A 225 1.29 -16.33 -31.32
C ASN A 225 1.26 -16.08 -32.85
N SER A 226 2.32 -15.45 -33.33
CA SER A 226 2.56 -15.21 -34.76
C SER A 226 2.47 -16.52 -35.56
N VAL A 227 1.55 -16.57 -36.53
CA VAL A 227 1.23 -17.75 -37.35
C VAL A 227 2.12 -17.84 -38.61
N VAL A 228 3.17 -17.02 -38.72
CA VAL A 228 4.08 -17.12 -39.88
C VAL A 228 5.14 -18.22 -39.65
N PRO A 229 5.18 -19.27 -40.49
CA PRO A 229 6.27 -20.23 -40.46
C PRO A 229 7.51 -19.53 -41.04
N PHE A 230 8.43 -19.15 -40.16
CA PHE A 230 9.71 -18.58 -40.59
C PHE A 230 10.58 -19.69 -41.20
N VAL A 231 10.42 -19.90 -42.50
CA VAL A 231 11.34 -20.66 -43.34
C VAL A 231 12.56 -19.76 -43.61
N GLY A 232 13.55 -19.81 -42.72
CA GLY A 232 14.79 -19.05 -42.89
C GLY A 232 15.89 -19.54 -41.95
N CYS A 233 17.00 -19.98 -42.53
CA CYS A 233 18.20 -20.50 -41.85
C CYS A 233 18.99 -19.43 -41.08
N PHE A 234 18.33 -18.67 -40.20
CA PHE A 234 19.00 -17.82 -39.21
C PHE A 234 19.04 -18.56 -37.86
N PRO A 235 20.18 -18.57 -37.14
CA PRO A 235 20.24 -19.20 -35.84
C PRO A 235 19.22 -18.54 -34.91
N GLN A 236 18.23 -19.32 -34.46
CA GLN A 236 17.25 -18.91 -33.47
C GLN A 236 18.00 -18.30 -32.28
N ARG A 237 17.78 -17.01 -32.01
CA ARG A 237 18.00 -16.51 -30.66
C ARG A 237 17.12 -17.35 -29.76
N LYS A 238 17.73 -18.15 -28.87
CA LYS A 238 17.04 -18.78 -27.75
C LYS A 238 16.46 -17.66 -26.88
N SER A 239 15.22 -17.25 -27.15
CA SER A 239 14.46 -16.38 -26.26
C SER A 239 12.97 -16.51 -26.55
N LEU A 240 12.42 -17.71 -26.34
CA LEU A 240 11.00 -17.85 -25.98
C LEU A 240 10.92 -17.76 -24.45
N THR A 241 11.35 -16.64 -23.89
CA THR A 241 10.86 -16.26 -22.57
C THR A 241 9.39 -15.94 -22.79
N VAL A 242 8.49 -16.83 -22.37
CA VAL A 242 7.09 -16.45 -22.17
C VAL A 242 7.14 -15.15 -21.38
N ASP A 243 6.63 -14.05 -21.95
CA ASP A 243 6.58 -12.78 -21.24
C ASP A 243 5.62 -12.98 -20.06
N GLN A 244 6.20 -13.36 -18.92
CA GLN A 244 5.49 -13.72 -17.72
C GLN A 244 4.97 -12.44 -17.10
N MET A 245 3.73 -12.13 -17.43
CA MET A 245 2.99 -11.02 -16.84
C MET A 245 2.91 -11.21 -15.33
N HIS A 246 3.18 -10.14 -14.57
CA HIS A 246 3.09 -10.16 -13.13
C HIS A 246 1.62 -10.11 -12.69
N PRO A 247 1.19 -10.82 -11.62
CA PRO A 247 -0.19 -10.77 -11.13
C PRO A 247 -0.73 -9.38 -10.79
N TRP A 248 0.16 -8.44 -10.42
CA TRP A 248 -0.23 -7.03 -10.26
C TRP A 248 -0.69 -6.39 -11.57
N GLU A 249 -0.05 -6.71 -12.69
CA GLU A 249 -0.47 -6.20 -14.00
C GLU A 249 -1.87 -6.71 -14.35
N LEU A 250 -2.19 -7.96 -13.98
CA LEU A 250 -3.53 -8.53 -14.14
C LEU A 250 -4.56 -7.75 -13.30
N ILE A 251 -4.21 -7.37 -12.07
CA ILE A 251 -5.03 -6.53 -11.21
C ILE A 251 -5.26 -5.14 -11.84
N ILE A 252 -4.24 -4.56 -12.44
CA ILE A 252 -4.36 -3.29 -13.18
C ILE A 252 -5.28 -3.47 -14.40
N LYS A 253 -5.17 -4.55 -15.17
CA LYS A 253 -6.10 -4.84 -16.28
C LYS A 253 -7.54 -4.96 -15.79
N TYR A 254 -7.79 -5.65 -14.69
CA TYR A 254 -9.12 -5.68 -14.06
C TYR A 254 -9.62 -4.27 -13.73
N TYR A 255 -8.77 -3.46 -13.10
CA TYR A 255 -9.07 -2.09 -12.70
C TYR A 255 -9.41 -1.19 -13.90
N GLU A 256 -8.66 -1.32 -15.01
CA GLU A 256 -8.92 -0.63 -16.28
C GLU A 256 -10.28 -1.02 -16.87
N ILE A 257 -10.56 -2.32 -17.00
CA ILE A 257 -11.82 -2.85 -17.56
C ILE A 257 -13.04 -2.37 -16.75
N LYS A 258 -12.89 -2.21 -15.44
CA LYS A 258 -13.96 -1.73 -14.56
C LYS A 258 -14.02 -0.21 -14.44
N ASN A 259 -13.30 0.54 -15.28
CA ASN A 259 -13.24 2.00 -15.25
C ASN A 259 -12.84 2.56 -13.88
N GLY A 260 -11.92 1.88 -13.19
CA GLY A 260 -11.51 2.23 -11.83
C GLY A 260 -10.99 3.67 -11.70
N HIS A 261 -10.28 4.17 -12.72
CA HIS A 261 -9.81 5.57 -12.73
C HIS A 261 -10.97 6.57 -12.65
N ARG A 262 -12.04 6.35 -13.44
CA ARG A 262 -13.24 7.22 -13.42
C ARG A 262 -13.97 7.11 -12.10
N TYR A 263 -14.06 5.90 -11.55
CA TYR A 263 -14.67 5.65 -10.24
C TYR A 263 -13.95 6.44 -9.13
N ASN A 264 -12.62 6.30 -9.05
CA ASN A 264 -11.80 6.97 -8.03
C ASN A 264 -11.63 8.48 -8.23
N SER A 265 -11.76 8.96 -9.47
CA SER A 265 -11.67 10.40 -9.76
C SER A 265 -12.97 11.16 -9.53
N SER A 266 -14.08 10.47 -9.26
CA SER A 266 -15.38 11.11 -9.05
C SER A 266 -15.34 12.06 -7.85
N PRO A 267 -15.98 13.25 -7.91
CA PRO A 267 -15.96 14.20 -6.80
C PRO A 267 -16.44 13.59 -5.48
N ALA A 268 -17.51 12.80 -5.52
CA ALA A 268 -18.02 12.09 -4.35
C ALA A 268 -16.99 11.14 -3.72
N GLN A 269 -16.21 10.43 -4.54
CA GLN A 269 -15.19 9.51 -4.06
C GLN A 269 -13.97 10.24 -3.48
N LYS A 270 -13.54 11.35 -4.10
CA LYS A 270 -12.45 12.18 -3.57
C LYS A 270 -12.86 12.83 -2.25
N LEU A 271 -14.05 13.41 -2.17
CA LEU A 271 -14.58 14.00 -0.94
C LEU A 271 -14.65 12.95 0.18
N SER A 272 -15.23 11.78 -0.09
CA SER A 272 -15.28 10.68 0.88
C SER A 272 -13.89 10.30 1.40
N GLN A 273 -12.89 10.20 0.52
CA GLN A 273 -11.52 9.88 0.91
C GLN A 273 -10.88 10.99 1.74
N SER A 274 -11.06 12.27 1.37
CA SER A 274 -10.49 13.42 2.08
C SER A 274 -10.96 13.51 3.52
N PHE A 275 -12.21 13.14 3.78
CA PHE A 275 -12.83 13.21 5.11
C PHE A 275 -12.88 11.86 5.82
N ASN A 276 -12.20 10.82 5.29
CA ASN A 276 -12.27 9.44 5.80
C ASN A 276 -13.72 8.92 5.98
N LEU A 277 -14.65 9.45 5.19
CA LEU A 277 -16.04 9.03 5.23
C LEU A 277 -16.16 7.73 4.45
N ALA A 278 -16.67 6.66 5.06
CA ALA A 278 -17.24 5.60 4.25
C ALA A 278 -18.31 6.25 3.35
N LEU A 279 -18.38 5.91 2.06
CA LEU A 279 -19.49 6.34 1.19
C LEU A 279 -20.76 5.65 1.72
N VAL A 280 -21.35 6.26 2.75
CA VAL A 280 -22.60 5.87 3.40
C VAL A 280 -23.71 6.32 2.47
N ASN A 281 -23.96 5.51 1.45
CA ASN A 281 -25.25 5.44 0.80
C ASN A 281 -25.95 4.17 1.27
N GLU A 282 -26.24 4.03 2.57
CA GLU A 282 -27.14 3.01 3.20
C GLU A 282 -27.01 1.52 2.76
N ARG A 283 -26.01 1.19 1.95
CA ARG A 283 -25.72 -0.11 1.37
C ARG A 283 -24.25 -0.35 1.62
N THR A 284 -23.95 -1.44 2.30
CA THR A 284 -22.60 -1.93 2.56
C THR A 284 -21.73 -1.77 1.31
N VAL A 285 -20.56 -1.10 1.44
CA VAL A 285 -19.66 -0.86 0.31
C VAL A 285 -19.36 -2.20 -0.37
N SER A 286 -19.81 -2.33 -1.62
CA SER A 286 -19.70 -3.60 -2.32
C SER A 286 -18.22 -4.04 -2.42
N PRO A 287 -17.92 -5.35 -2.41
CA PRO A 287 -16.55 -5.83 -2.54
C PRO A 287 -15.84 -5.23 -3.77
N LYS A 288 -16.57 -5.04 -4.87
CA LYS A 288 -16.09 -4.38 -6.09
C LYS A 288 -15.69 -2.93 -5.85
N GLN A 289 -16.54 -2.13 -5.21
CA GLN A 289 -16.22 -0.73 -4.91
C GLN A 289 -14.99 -0.63 -4.01
N SER A 290 -14.95 -1.40 -2.92
CA SER A 290 -13.78 -1.40 -2.03
C SER A 290 -12.49 -1.83 -2.74
N LEU A 291 -12.58 -2.82 -3.64
CA LEU A 291 -11.44 -3.27 -4.45
C LEU A 291 -10.93 -2.15 -5.35
N LEU A 292 -11.81 -1.46 -6.09
CA LEU A 292 -11.42 -0.37 -6.99
C LEU A 292 -10.81 0.80 -6.22
N THR A 293 -11.40 1.18 -5.07
CA THR A 293 -10.84 2.21 -4.20
C THR A 293 -9.44 1.83 -3.73
N THR A 294 -9.27 0.63 -3.18
CA THR A 294 -7.98 0.16 -2.65
C THR A 294 -6.90 0.08 -3.74
N VAL A 295 -7.22 -0.47 -4.92
CA VAL A 295 -6.26 -0.52 -6.04
C VAL A 295 -5.86 0.88 -6.49
N GLY A 296 -6.82 1.81 -6.61
CA GLY A 296 -6.53 3.20 -6.94
C GLY A 296 -5.60 3.88 -5.93
N ASN A 297 -5.84 3.66 -4.64
CA ASN A 297 -5.00 4.21 -3.57
C ASN A 297 -3.58 3.63 -3.61
N ILE A 298 -3.44 2.32 -3.84
CA ILE A 298 -2.12 1.68 -3.98
C ILE A 298 -1.39 2.23 -5.21
N VAL A 299 -2.07 2.34 -6.36
CA VAL A 299 -1.48 2.93 -7.57
C VAL A 299 -1.02 4.36 -7.30
N ALA A 300 -1.86 5.22 -6.70
CA ALA A 300 -1.51 6.60 -6.39
C ALA A 300 -0.30 6.69 -5.45
N THR A 301 -0.28 5.90 -4.38
CA THR A 301 0.77 5.94 -3.35
C THR A 301 2.08 5.30 -3.77
N HIS A 302 2.07 4.25 -4.59
CA HIS A 302 3.27 3.50 -4.95
C HIS A 302 3.86 3.92 -6.30
N SER A 303 3.03 4.42 -7.24
CA SER A 303 3.51 4.92 -8.53
C SER A 303 4.26 6.24 -8.40
N GLN A 304 3.87 7.12 -7.46
CA GLN A 304 4.61 8.36 -7.16
C GLN A 304 6.10 8.10 -6.86
N TYR A 305 6.41 6.93 -6.30
CA TYR A 305 7.78 6.52 -5.95
C TYR A 305 8.32 5.39 -6.84
N LYS A 306 7.72 5.16 -8.02
CA LYS A 306 8.14 4.15 -9.00
C LYS A 306 8.39 2.76 -8.40
N ARG A 307 7.55 2.33 -7.45
CA ARG A 307 7.74 1.04 -6.78
C ARG A 307 7.51 -0.14 -7.73
N SER A 308 8.16 -1.27 -7.45
CA SER A 308 8.02 -2.47 -8.28
C SER A 308 6.61 -3.05 -8.24
N TYR A 309 6.20 -3.81 -9.25
CA TYR A 309 4.92 -4.54 -9.26
C TYR A 309 4.79 -5.52 -8.09
N ASN A 310 5.90 -6.12 -7.64
CA ASN A 310 5.92 -6.96 -6.45
C ASN A 310 5.61 -6.16 -5.17
N SER A 311 6.09 -4.92 -5.08
CA SER A 311 5.77 -4.03 -3.95
C SER A 311 4.29 -3.68 -3.91
N HIS A 312 3.72 -3.33 -5.07
CA HIS A 312 2.29 -3.05 -5.18
C HIS A 312 1.45 -4.27 -4.83
N PHE A 313 1.81 -5.45 -5.33
CA PHE A 313 1.11 -6.70 -5.02
C PHE A 313 1.14 -7.03 -3.53
N LYS A 314 2.29 -6.86 -2.86
CA LYS A 314 2.39 -7.06 -1.42
C LYS A 314 1.52 -6.07 -0.64
N ALA A 315 1.49 -4.80 -1.05
CA ALA A 315 0.59 -3.80 -0.47
C ALA A 315 -0.89 -4.20 -0.65
N PHE A 316 -1.24 -4.73 -1.81
CA PHE A 316 -2.59 -5.24 -2.09
C PHE A 316 -2.98 -6.40 -1.18
N ILE A 317 -2.11 -7.40 -0.99
CA ILE A 317 -2.38 -8.52 -0.08
C ILE A 317 -2.56 -8.02 1.37
N CYS A 318 -1.70 -7.11 1.83
CA CYS A 318 -1.85 -6.50 3.16
C CYS A 318 -3.20 -5.77 3.30
N ALA A 319 -3.55 -4.92 2.34
CA ALA A 319 -4.81 -4.17 2.37
C ALA A 319 -6.04 -5.10 2.33
N ALA A 320 -5.97 -6.18 1.57
CA ALA A 320 -7.06 -7.14 1.44
C ALA A 320 -7.27 -7.98 2.72
N LEU A 321 -6.18 -8.32 3.42
CA LEU A 321 -6.23 -8.99 4.72
C LEU A 321 -6.77 -8.06 5.82
N ASN A 322 -6.28 -6.82 5.90
CA ASN A 322 -6.79 -5.81 6.85
C ASN A 322 -8.30 -5.58 6.65
N ALA A 323 -8.76 -5.57 5.39
CA ALA A 323 -10.18 -5.39 5.05
C ALA A 323 -11.03 -6.68 5.18
N LYS A 324 -10.43 -7.82 5.54
CA LYS A 324 -11.08 -9.16 5.55
C LYS A 324 -11.78 -9.51 4.22
N LYS A 325 -11.20 -9.06 3.10
CA LYS A 325 -11.78 -9.16 1.75
C LYS A 325 -10.87 -9.83 0.72
N LEU A 326 -9.81 -10.52 1.17
CA LEU A 326 -8.86 -11.20 0.28
C LEU A 326 -9.54 -12.16 -0.71
N VAL A 327 -10.34 -13.11 -0.22
CA VAL A 327 -11.05 -14.08 -1.07
C VAL A 327 -12.06 -13.39 -1.99
N PRO A 328 -12.98 -12.50 -1.51
CA PRO A 328 -13.88 -11.76 -2.38
C PRO A 328 -13.17 -10.97 -3.50
N TRP A 329 -12.06 -10.32 -3.20
CA TRP A 329 -11.31 -9.53 -4.18
C TRP A 329 -10.61 -10.41 -5.22
N LEU A 330 -9.92 -11.47 -4.78
CA LEU A 330 -9.29 -12.40 -5.71
C LEU A 330 -10.33 -13.09 -6.59
N ARG A 331 -11.51 -13.43 -6.06
CA ARG A 331 -12.62 -14.00 -6.82
C ARG A 331 -13.09 -13.06 -7.93
N LEU A 332 -13.27 -11.77 -7.64
CA LEU A 332 -13.65 -10.76 -8.65
C LEU A 332 -12.65 -10.69 -9.82
N ILE A 333 -11.36 -10.81 -9.53
CA ILE A 333 -10.28 -10.74 -10.54
C ILE A 333 -10.17 -12.07 -11.30
N LEU A 334 -10.02 -13.17 -10.59
CA LEU A 334 -9.71 -14.50 -11.16
C LEU A 334 -10.92 -15.21 -11.76
N GLN A 335 -12.14 -14.72 -11.54
CA GLN A 335 -13.35 -15.19 -12.25
C GLN A 335 -13.81 -14.22 -13.33
N CYS A 336 -13.05 -13.16 -13.62
CA CYS A 336 -13.38 -12.26 -14.72
C CYS A 336 -13.11 -12.95 -16.05
N GLN A 337 -14.19 -13.34 -16.75
CA GLN A 337 -14.13 -14.10 -18.01
C GLN A 337 -13.17 -13.47 -19.04
N TYR A 338 -13.24 -12.15 -19.23
CA TYR A 338 -12.34 -11.45 -20.15
C TYR A 338 -10.86 -11.66 -19.81
N LEU A 339 -10.48 -11.66 -18.52
CA LEU A 339 -9.10 -11.86 -18.10
C LEU A 339 -8.67 -13.32 -18.28
N LEU A 340 -9.57 -14.27 -17.98
CA LEU A 340 -9.31 -15.69 -18.18
C LEU A 340 -9.05 -16.02 -19.65
N GLU A 341 -9.84 -15.46 -20.57
CA GLU A 341 -9.74 -15.74 -22.01
C GLU A 341 -8.52 -15.07 -22.67
N ASN A 342 -8.09 -13.90 -22.19
CA ASN A 342 -7.04 -13.11 -22.84
C ASN A 342 -5.67 -13.16 -22.17
N HIS A 343 -5.58 -13.57 -20.89
CA HIS A 343 -4.32 -13.56 -20.14
C HIS A 343 -3.96 -14.91 -19.51
N TYR A 344 -4.86 -15.89 -19.47
CA TYR A 344 -4.55 -17.21 -18.93
C TYR A 344 -4.50 -18.29 -20.01
N MET A 345 -3.51 -19.17 -19.88
CA MET A 345 -3.40 -20.37 -20.70
C MET A 345 -4.37 -21.45 -20.22
N SER A 346 -4.80 -22.32 -21.13
CA SER A 346 -5.75 -23.41 -20.83
C SER A 346 -5.25 -24.45 -19.83
N TRP A 347 -3.92 -24.54 -19.63
CA TRP A 347 -3.26 -25.39 -18.63
C TRP A 347 -2.99 -24.67 -17.30
N SER A 348 -3.35 -23.38 -17.19
CA SER A 348 -3.16 -22.61 -15.95
C SER A 348 -3.97 -23.21 -14.79
N TYR A 349 -3.48 -23.00 -13.57
CA TYR A 349 -4.16 -23.47 -12.37
C TYR A 349 -5.54 -22.82 -12.22
N VAL A 350 -5.60 -21.49 -12.45
CA VAL A 350 -6.83 -20.71 -12.40
C VAL A 350 -7.89 -21.26 -13.36
N VAL A 351 -7.54 -21.56 -14.61
CA VAL A 351 -8.48 -22.11 -15.60
C VAL A 351 -8.86 -23.55 -15.27
N LYS A 352 -7.93 -24.37 -14.78
CA LYS A 352 -8.19 -25.80 -14.49
C LYS A 352 -9.04 -26.03 -13.25
N THR A 353 -8.87 -25.24 -12.19
CA THR A 353 -9.55 -25.47 -10.90
C THR A 353 -10.56 -24.37 -10.55
N GLY A 354 -10.58 -23.27 -11.30
CA GLY A 354 -11.32 -22.06 -10.91
C GLY A 354 -10.80 -21.43 -9.63
N PHE A 355 -9.58 -21.80 -9.19
CA PHE A 355 -8.94 -21.37 -7.93
C PHE A 355 -9.74 -21.70 -6.65
N GLN A 356 -10.74 -22.60 -6.74
CA GLN A 356 -11.72 -22.82 -5.66
C GLN A 356 -11.10 -23.37 -4.38
N ASP A 357 -10.22 -24.35 -4.51
CA ASP A 357 -9.51 -24.97 -3.38
C ASP A 357 -8.55 -24.00 -2.69
N ALA A 358 -7.89 -23.11 -3.45
CA ALA A 358 -7.09 -22.04 -2.86
C ALA A 358 -7.94 -20.96 -2.19
N PHE A 359 -9.14 -20.64 -2.72
CA PHE A 359 -10.08 -19.76 -2.03
C PHE A 359 -10.50 -20.33 -0.68
N HIS A 360 -10.84 -21.62 -0.62
CA HIS A 360 -11.22 -22.27 0.63
C HIS A 360 -10.08 -22.21 1.67
N ALA A 361 -8.84 -22.47 1.26
CA ALA A 361 -7.70 -22.38 2.17
C ALA A 361 -7.45 -20.96 2.66
N LEU A 362 -7.52 -19.96 1.77
CA LEU A 362 -7.34 -18.54 2.13
C LEU A 362 -8.45 -18.01 3.03
N ASP A 363 -9.67 -18.56 2.96
CA ASP A 363 -10.80 -18.13 3.79
C ASP A 363 -10.59 -18.43 5.28
N ARG A 364 -9.69 -19.38 5.61
CA ARG A 364 -9.23 -19.62 7.00
C ARG A 364 -8.59 -18.38 7.64
N LEU A 365 -8.09 -17.44 6.84
CA LEU A 365 -7.50 -16.18 7.32
C LEU A 365 -8.56 -15.09 7.59
N THR A 366 -9.78 -15.22 7.06
CA THR A 366 -10.88 -14.26 7.23
C THR A 366 -11.23 -13.92 8.69
N PRO A 367 -11.28 -14.88 9.66
CA PRO A 367 -11.59 -14.55 11.04
C PRO A 367 -10.53 -13.65 11.71
N ILE A 368 -9.26 -13.79 11.34
CA ILE A 368 -8.12 -13.08 11.96
C ILE A 368 -8.22 -11.57 11.72
N HIS A 369 -7.91 -10.77 12.74
CA HIS A 369 -7.80 -9.33 12.61
C HIS A 369 -6.36 -8.92 12.25
N PHE A 370 -6.18 -8.35 11.06
CA PHE A 370 -4.88 -7.90 10.58
C PHE A 370 -4.74 -6.38 10.67
N ASP A 371 -3.59 -5.93 11.17
CA ASP A 371 -3.15 -4.53 11.06
C ASP A 371 -1.75 -4.47 10.42
N LEU A 372 -1.73 -4.69 9.10
CA LEU A 372 -0.50 -4.78 8.31
C LEU A 372 -0.20 -3.45 7.59
N PRO A 373 1.06 -3.00 7.55
CA PRO A 373 1.43 -1.76 6.88
C PRO A 373 1.35 -1.91 5.35
N VAL A 374 0.37 -1.25 4.73
CA VAL A 374 0.19 -1.19 3.27
C VAL A 374 1.27 -0.32 2.62
N ASP A 375 1.69 0.71 3.32
CA ASP A 375 2.65 1.74 2.92
C ASP A 375 4.10 1.38 3.23
N LEU A 376 4.41 0.18 3.72
CA LEU A 376 5.78 -0.20 4.12
C LEU A 376 6.82 0.06 3.02
N ALA A 377 6.43 -0.13 1.75
CA ALA A 377 7.31 0.15 0.63
C ALA A 377 7.50 1.65 0.36
N VAL A 378 6.69 2.55 0.87
CA VAL A 378 6.74 4.00 0.59
C VAL A 378 7.00 4.85 1.83
N ARG A 379 6.86 4.30 3.04
CA ARG A 379 7.02 4.96 4.33
C ARG A 379 8.34 5.73 4.46
N GLN A 380 9.46 5.13 4.04
CA GLN A 380 10.77 5.79 4.05
C GLN A 380 10.82 7.09 3.22
N PHE A 381 10.00 7.21 2.17
CA PHE A 381 9.97 8.41 1.32
C PHE A 381 8.95 9.45 1.76
N GLN A 382 7.91 9.03 2.50
CA GLN A 382 6.98 9.95 3.12
C GLN A 382 7.65 10.64 4.31
N ASN A 383 8.32 9.88 5.17
CA ASN A 383 9.05 10.42 6.33
C ASN A 383 10.14 11.44 5.93
N ILE A 384 10.75 11.30 4.75
CA ILE A 384 11.73 12.27 4.24
C ILE A 384 11.05 13.61 3.89
N LYS A 385 9.84 13.59 3.33
CA LYS A 385 9.12 14.82 2.99
C LYS A 385 8.57 15.57 4.21
N ASP A 386 8.37 14.87 5.32
CA ASP A 386 7.94 15.51 6.58
C ASP A 386 9.14 16.08 7.37
N ALA A 387 10.37 15.73 6.99
CA ALA A 387 11.61 16.18 7.62
C ALA A 387 12.28 17.38 6.93
N PHE A 388 11.76 17.82 5.78
CA PHE A 388 12.23 18.95 4.98
C PHE A 388 11.05 19.85 4.61
#